data_AF-B3N729-F1
#
_entry.id   AF-B3N729-F1
#
_cell.length_a   1.000
_cell.length_b   1.000
_cell.length_c   1.000
_cell.angle_alpha   90.00
_cell.angle_beta   90.00
_cell.angle_gamma   90.00
#
_symmetry.space_group_name_H-M   'P 1'
#
loop_
_entity.id
_entity.type
_entity.pdbx_description
1 polymer ?
#
loop_
_entity_poly.entity_id
_entity_poly.type
_entity_poly.pdbx_seq_one_letter_code
_entity_poly.pdbx_strand_id
1 'polypeptide(L)'
;MLRLIGLFLLSCLGFQAALACNGYKAKLVKMENCAGEDAIMTVGSDFSLKLNKKCELVPSGCISNKPFGTAVAKFKVQKDGVVMKEGKIDLCAAIDQASTEGKDMLKLFGAPSSCPVAEEKVCANDHAVDLSKYKAMLGMARGHLIIDSEVKHDTGKSCIHAEIEITKN
;
A
#
# COMPACT_ATOMS: atom_id res chain seq x y z
N MET A 1 40.63 -7.52 32.83
CA MET A 1 39.28 -6.92 32.96
C MET A 1 38.99 -5.85 31.90
N LEU A 2 39.92 -4.94 31.57
CA LEU A 2 39.70 -3.87 30.59
C LEU A 2 39.39 -4.34 29.14
N ARG A 3 39.96 -5.48 28.71
CA ARG A 3 39.70 -6.07 27.38
C ARG A 3 38.29 -6.64 27.20
N LEU A 4 37.62 -7.05 28.29
CA LEU A 4 36.27 -7.63 28.24
C LEU A 4 35.19 -6.54 28.14
N ILE A 5 35.45 -5.37 28.74
CA ILE A 5 34.55 -4.20 28.75
C ILE A 5 34.50 -3.54 27.37
N GLY A 6 35.64 -3.46 26.66
CA GLY A 6 35.70 -2.94 25.29
C GLY A 6 34.92 -3.77 24.27
N LEU A 7 34.89 -5.10 24.43
CA LEU A 7 34.14 -6.00 23.55
C LEU A 7 32.61 -5.85 23.76
N PHE A 8 32.18 -5.64 25.01
CA PHE A 8 30.78 -5.46 25.37
C PHE A 8 30.20 -4.12 24.87
N LEU A 9 31.02 -3.05 24.91
CA LEU A 9 30.65 -1.73 24.36
C LEU A 9 30.55 -1.74 22.82
N LEU A 10 31.38 -2.51 22.11
CA LEU A 10 31.24 -2.68 20.65
C LEU A 10 29.98 -3.47 20.27
N SER A 11 29.57 -4.47 21.08
CA SER A 11 28.32 -5.21 20.82
C SER A 11 27.05 -4.37 21.08
N CYS A 12 27.08 -3.41 22.00
CA CYS A 12 25.95 -2.52 22.25
C CYS A 12 25.75 -1.46 21.15
N LEU A 13 26.81 -1.03 20.47
CA LEU A 13 26.72 -0.09 19.33
C LEU A 13 26.20 -0.77 18.05
N GLY A 14 26.34 -2.09 17.92
CA GLY A 14 25.81 -2.86 16.78
C GLY A 14 24.29 -3.10 16.81
N PHE A 15 23.64 -2.94 17.97
CA PHE A 15 22.23 -3.26 18.16
C PHE A 15 21.27 -2.07 18.00
N GLN A 16 21.79 -0.84 17.88
CA GLN A 16 20.95 0.35 17.66
C GLN A 16 20.46 0.52 16.21
N ALA A 17 20.93 -0.33 15.29
CA ALA A 17 20.32 -0.47 13.96
C ALA A 17 19.05 -1.35 14.00
N ALA A 18 18.13 -1.06 14.94
CA ALA A 18 16.72 -1.43 14.82
C ALA A 18 16.06 -0.57 13.74
N LEU A 19 16.63 -0.63 12.53
CA LEU A 19 16.15 0.07 11.36
C LEU A 19 14.90 -0.71 10.91
N ALA A 20 13.77 -0.01 10.74
CA ALA A 20 12.47 -0.59 10.39
C ALA A 20 12.59 -1.69 9.33
N CYS A 21 11.87 -2.80 9.49
CA CYS A 21 11.89 -3.97 8.60
C CYS A 21 13.15 -4.17 7.71
N ASN A 22 14.26 -4.65 8.28
CA ASN A 22 15.55 -4.85 7.56
C ASN A 22 16.20 -3.54 7.06
N GLY A 23 15.86 -2.44 7.71
CA GLY A 23 16.29 -1.09 7.39
C GLY A 23 15.52 -0.38 6.30
N TYR A 24 14.43 -0.94 5.81
CA TYR A 24 13.60 -0.30 4.79
C TYR A 24 12.54 0.63 5.37
N LYS A 25 12.24 1.69 4.63
CA LYS A 25 11.10 2.60 4.85
C LYS A 25 10.29 2.67 3.56
N ALA A 26 8.97 2.75 3.71
CA ALA A 26 8.06 3.09 2.62
C ALA A 26 7.38 4.42 2.96
N LYS A 27 7.28 5.31 1.96
CA LYS A 27 6.60 6.60 2.07
C LYS A 27 5.71 6.80 0.84
N LEU A 28 4.46 7.20 1.08
CA LEU A 28 3.62 7.75 0.02
C LEU A 28 4.14 9.14 -0.37
N VAL A 29 4.58 9.28 -1.63
CA VAL A 29 5.09 10.54 -2.20
C VAL A 29 3.94 11.36 -2.73
N LYS A 30 3.02 10.70 -3.45
CA LYS A 30 1.88 11.34 -4.10
C LYS A 30 0.68 10.38 -4.12
N MET A 31 -0.51 10.94 -3.97
CA MET A 31 -1.79 10.25 -4.15
C MET A 31 -2.76 11.24 -4.77
N GLU A 32 -3.35 10.88 -5.91
CA GLU A 32 -4.20 11.78 -6.70
C GLU A 32 -5.43 11.04 -7.25
N ASN A 33 -6.59 11.69 -7.15
CA ASN A 33 -7.81 11.27 -7.83
C ASN A 33 -7.85 11.92 -9.22
N CYS A 34 -7.65 11.14 -10.28
CA CYS A 34 -7.50 11.66 -11.66
C CYS A 34 -8.80 11.60 -12.49
N ALA A 35 -9.93 11.19 -11.90
CA ALA A 35 -11.20 11.02 -12.62
C ALA A 35 -12.15 12.24 -12.54
N GLY A 36 -11.76 13.31 -11.82
CA GLY A 36 -12.59 14.49 -11.58
C GLY A 36 -13.60 14.31 -10.44
N GLU A 37 -14.47 15.30 -10.24
CA GLU A 37 -15.43 15.37 -9.12
C GLU A 37 -16.49 14.26 -9.15
N ASP A 38 -16.80 13.75 -10.34
CA ASP A 38 -17.78 12.68 -10.53
C ASP A 38 -17.23 11.28 -10.23
N ALA A 39 -15.97 11.16 -9.80
CA ALA A 39 -15.35 9.88 -9.48
C ALA A 39 -16.20 9.06 -8.51
N ILE A 40 -16.32 7.75 -8.79
CA ILE A 40 -17.09 6.81 -7.97
C ILE A 40 -16.33 6.46 -6.69
N MET A 41 -15.02 6.25 -6.80
CA MET A 41 -14.10 6.01 -5.70
C MET A 41 -13.14 7.19 -5.62
N THR A 42 -12.95 7.74 -4.42
CA THR A 42 -12.03 8.85 -4.14
C THR A 42 -11.22 8.58 -2.89
N VAL A 43 -9.92 8.84 -2.98
CA VAL A 43 -9.01 8.79 -1.83
C VAL A 43 -8.95 10.16 -1.18
N GLY A 44 -9.11 10.21 0.14
CA GLY A 44 -9.01 11.44 0.93
C GLY A 44 -7.61 12.07 0.83
N SER A 45 -7.54 13.39 0.87
CA SER A 45 -6.27 14.14 0.79
C SER A 45 -5.32 13.88 1.98
N ASP A 46 -5.86 13.34 3.07
CA ASP A 46 -5.14 12.93 4.28
C ASP A 46 -4.65 11.48 4.23
N PHE A 47 -4.89 10.77 3.12
CA PHE A 47 -4.44 9.41 2.97
C PHE A 47 -2.92 9.33 2.99
N SER A 48 -2.38 8.43 3.81
CA SER A 48 -0.94 8.21 3.90
C SER A 48 -0.63 6.73 4.14
N LEU A 49 0.61 6.36 3.85
CA LEU A 49 1.10 4.99 4.02
C LEU A 49 2.51 5.01 4.59
N LYS A 50 2.74 4.28 5.68
CA LYS A 50 4.07 4.15 6.31
C LYS A 50 4.41 2.70 6.64
N LEU A 51 5.67 2.33 6.42
CA LEU A 51 6.23 1.10 6.97
C LEU A 51 6.81 1.36 8.36
N ASN A 52 6.24 0.74 9.39
CA ASN A 52 6.65 0.97 10.77
C ASN A 52 7.82 0.06 11.20
N LYS A 53 8.31 0.23 12.44
CA LYS A 53 9.43 -0.56 12.97
C LYS A 53 9.13 -2.04 13.14
N LYS A 54 7.85 -2.41 13.28
CA LYS A 54 7.38 -3.81 13.39
C LYS A 54 7.26 -4.51 12.03
N CYS A 55 7.65 -3.84 10.93
CA CYS A 55 7.42 -4.31 9.57
C CYS A 55 5.94 -4.35 9.16
N GLU A 56 5.12 -3.50 9.75
CA GLU A 56 3.73 -3.38 9.37
C GLU A 56 3.54 -2.16 8.46
N LEU A 57 2.80 -2.36 7.37
CA LEU A 57 2.34 -1.31 6.49
C LEU A 57 1.07 -0.70 7.10
N VAL A 58 1.17 0.55 7.56
CA VAL A 58 0.11 1.24 8.30
C VAL A 58 -0.49 2.31 7.39
N PRO A 59 -1.74 2.15 6.93
CA PRO A 59 -2.46 3.20 6.22
C PRO A 59 -3.06 4.21 7.20
N SER A 60 -3.32 5.43 6.73
CA SER A 60 -4.15 6.44 7.40
C SER A 60 -5.06 7.12 6.39
N GLY A 61 -6.08 7.84 6.86
CA GLY A 61 -7.05 8.54 6.02
C GLY A 61 -8.21 7.65 5.59
N CYS A 62 -8.99 8.12 4.61
CA CYS A 62 -10.22 7.45 4.20
C CYS A 62 -10.39 7.38 2.69
N ILE A 63 -11.20 6.42 2.25
CA ILE A 63 -11.61 6.22 0.87
C ILE A 63 -13.13 6.30 0.83
N SER A 64 -13.66 7.12 -0.07
CA SER A 64 -15.08 7.38 -0.24
C SER A 64 -15.59 6.76 -1.53
N ASN A 65 -16.65 5.98 -1.42
CA ASN A 65 -17.29 5.24 -2.49
C ASN A 65 -18.72 5.76 -2.68
N LYS A 66 -19.09 6.12 -3.91
CA LYS A 66 -20.48 6.21 -4.36
C LYS A 66 -21.01 4.79 -4.65
N PRO A 67 -22.33 4.58 -4.75
CA PRO A 67 -22.88 3.26 -5.04
C PRO A 67 -22.41 2.69 -6.39
N PHE A 68 -22.03 1.41 -6.41
CA PHE A 68 -21.74 0.66 -7.64
C PHE A 68 -21.96 -0.85 -7.45
N GLY A 69 -22.34 -1.55 -8.52
CA GLY A 69 -22.49 -3.00 -8.55
C GLY A 69 -21.26 -3.73 -9.10
N THR A 70 -20.49 -3.08 -9.97
CA THR A 70 -19.31 -3.68 -10.61
C THR A 70 -18.10 -2.76 -10.57
N ALA A 71 -16.89 -3.32 -10.58
CA ALA A 71 -15.65 -2.55 -10.61
C ALA A 71 -14.55 -3.32 -11.34
N VAL A 72 -14.16 -2.85 -12.53
CA VAL A 72 -13.05 -3.42 -13.30
C VAL A 72 -11.91 -2.41 -13.36
N ALA A 73 -10.80 -2.73 -12.71
CA ALA A 73 -9.61 -1.90 -12.67
C ALA A 73 -8.62 -2.29 -13.77
N LYS A 74 -8.22 -1.32 -14.59
CA LYS A 74 -7.04 -1.41 -15.44
C LYS A 74 -5.89 -0.75 -14.69
N PHE A 75 -4.84 -1.51 -14.43
CA PHE A 75 -3.72 -1.03 -13.62
C PHE A 75 -2.41 -1.11 -14.38
N LYS A 76 -1.48 -0.23 -13.99
CA LYS A 76 -0.08 -0.23 -14.43
C LYS A 76 0.80 0.06 -13.23
N VAL A 77 1.77 -0.80 -12.98
CA VAL A 77 2.77 -0.67 -11.93
C VAL A 77 4.12 -0.48 -12.58
N GLN A 78 4.78 0.62 -12.25
CA GLN A 78 6.11 0.98 -12.73
C GLN A 78 7.06 1.07 -11.54
N LYS A 79 8.32 0.71 -11.76
CA LYS A 79 9.41 0.89 -10.80
C LYS A 79 10.59 1.52 -11.51
N ASP A 80 11.06 2.67 -11.02
CA ASP A 80 12.20 3.40 -11.58
C ASP A 80 12.04 3.64 -13.11
N GLY A 81 10.82 3.96 -13.54
CA GLY A 81 10.46 4.17 -14.95
C GLY A 81 10.25 2.89 -15.78
N VAL A 82 10.49 1.71 -15.22
CA VAL A 82 10.29 0.42 -15.90
C VAL A 82 8.92 -0.15 -15.55
N VAL A 83 8.14 -0.56 -16.55
CA VAL A 83 6.85 -1.23 -16.32
C VAL A 83 7.10 -2.62 -15.74
N MET A 84 6.70 -2.83 -14.49
CA MET A 84 6.85 -4.11 -13.80
C MET A 84 5.67 -5.04 -14.07
N LYS A 85 4.46 -4.47 -14.14
CA LYS A 85 3.22 -5.22 -14.39
C LYS A 85 2.13 -4.28 -14.88
N GLU A 86 1.30 -4.77 -15.79
CA GLU A 86 0.06 -4.12 -16.17
C GLU A 86 -1.02 -5.17 -16.44
N GLY A 87 -2.28 -4.77 -16.37
CA GLY A 87 -3.38 -5.71 -16.62
C GLY A 87 -4.74 -5.14 -16.31
N LYS A 88 -5.72 -6.04 -16.30
CA LYS A 88 -7.10 -5.77 -15.89
C LYS A 88 -7.48 -6.76 -14.80
N ILE A 89 -8.18 -6.28 -13.79
CA ILE A 89 -8.71 -7.08 -12.70
C ILE A 89 -10.15 -6.66 -12.42
N ASP A 90 -11.04 -7.64 -12.29
CA ASP A 90 -12.37 -7.42 -11.74
C ASP A 90 -12.23 -7.40 -10.22
N LEU A 91 -12.36 -6.22 -9.62
CA LEU A 91 -12.18 -6.04 -8.17
C LEU A 91 -13.27 -6.78 -7.40
N CYS A 92 -14.50 -6.84 -7.92
CA CYS A 92 -15.60 -7.55 -7.28
C CYS A 92 -15.38 -9.07 -7.30
N ALA A 93 -14.92 -9.63 -8.42
CA ALA A 93 -14.62 -11.07 -8.50
C ALA A 93 -13.31 -11.45 -7.79
N ALA A 94 -12.32 -10.54 -7.76
CA ALA A 94 -11.02 -10.79 -7.17
C ALA A 94 -11.05 -10.89 -5.65
N ILE A 95 -11.99 -10.21 -4.98
CA ILE A 95 -12.13 -10.31 -3.51
C ILE A 95 -12.41 -11.76 -3.11
N ASP A 96 -13.31 -12.45 -3.79
CA ASP A 96 -13.67 -13.82 -3.42
C ASP A 96 -12.52 -14.81 -3.67
N GLN A 97 -11.73 -14.55 -4.71
CA GLN A 97 -10.64 -15.43 -5.16
C GLN A 97 -9.28 -15.10 -4.53
N ALA A 98 -9.13 -13.94 -3.89
CA ALA A 98 -7.90 -13.52 -3.27
C ALA A 98 -7.58 -14.36 -2.03
N SER A 99 -6.29 -14.66 -1.86
CA SER A 99 -5.76 -15.18 -0.59
C SER A 99 -6.04 -14.18 0.54
N THR A 100 -5.99 -14.62 1.79
CA THR A 100 -6.18 -13.74 2.97
C THR A 100 -5.33 -12.48 2.90
N GLU A 101 -4.04 -12.62 2.53
CA GLU A 101 -3.16 -11.47 2.36
C GLU A 101 -3.48 -10.61 1.14
N GLY A 102 -3.93 -11.23 0.05
CA GLY A 102 -4.44 -10.49 -1.10
C GLY A 102 -5.62 -9.62 -0.70
N LYS A 103 -6.54 -10.16 0.10
CA LYS A 103 -7.68 -9.42 0.67
C LYS A 103 -7.22 -8.28 1.56
N ASP A 104 -6.23 -8.52 2.43
CA ASP A 104 -5.72 -7.48 3.34
C ASP A 104 -5.04 -6.34 2.56
N MET A 105 -4.28 -6.67 1.52
CA MET A 105 -3.66 -5.66 0.66
C MET A 105 -4.70 -4.89 -0.17
N LEU A 106 -5.67 -5.60 -0.75
CA LEU A 106 -6.78 -4.99 -1.49
C LEU A 106 -7.56 -4.01 -0.59
N LYS A 107 -7.90 -4.42 0.64
CA LYS A 107 -8.58 -3.57 1.62
C LYS A 107 -7.73 -2.36 2.02
N LEU A 108 -6.43 -2.54 2.23
CA LEU A 108 -5.52 -1.45 2.58
C LEU A 108 -5.47 -0.35 1.51
N PHE A 109 -5.67 -0.71 0.24
CA PHE A 109 -5.77 0.23 -0.88
C PHE A 109 -7.21 0.57 -1.28
N GLY A 110 -8.19 0.24 -0.44
CA GLY A 110 -9.59 0.67 -0.59
C GLY A 110 -10.44 -0.16 -1.52
N ALA A 111 -10.01 -1.37 -1.89
CA ALA A 111 -10.92 -2.29 -2.54
C ALA A 111 -12.09 -2.58 -1.58
N PRO A 112 -13.32 -2.65 -2.11
CA PRO A 112 -14.48 -2.96 -1.29
C PRO A 112 -14.36 -4.36 -0.67
N SER A 113 -15.12 -4.62 0.39
CA SER A 113 -15.11 -5.94 1.05
C SER A 113 -16.07 -6.94 0.40
N SER A 114 -17.03 -6.45 -0.37
CA SER A 114 -17.98 -7.22 -1.18
C SER A 114 -18.63 -6.30 -2.21
N CYS A 115 -19.22 -6.86 -3.26
CA CYS A 115 -20.10 -6.14 -4.18
C CYS A 115 -21.54 -6.72 -4.10
N PRO A 116 -22.59 -5.92 -4.33
CA PRO A 116 -22.58 -4.48 -4.64
C PRO A 116 -22.17 -3.61 -3.45
N VAL A 117 -21.61 -2.44 -3.73
CA VAL A 117 -21.11 -1.46 -2.75
C VAL A 117 -22.13 -0.35 -2.60
N ALA A 118 -22.54 -0.09 -1.36
CA ALA A 118 -23.36 1.06 -1.01
C ALA A 118 -22.50 2.33 -0.91
N GLU A 119 -23.15 3.49 -0.83
CA GLU A 119 -22.42 4.72 -0.51
C GLU A 119 -21.77 4.59 0.86
N GLU A 120 -20.44 4.68 0.91
CA GLU A 120 -19.70 4.51 2.15
C GLU A 120 -18.39 5.30 2.15
N LYS A 121 -17.91 5.59 3.37
CA LYS A 121 -16.58 6.12 3.61
C LYS A 121 -15.83 5.14 4.49
N VAL A 122 -14.85 4.45 3.92
CA VAL A 122 -14.01 3.47 4.59
C VAL A 122 -12.74 4.15 5.05
N CYS A 123 -12.56 4.30 6.35
CA CYS A 123 -11.35 4.85 6.93
C CYS A 123 -10.41 3.73 7.38
N ALA A 124 -9.11 4.02 7.35
CA ALA A 124 -8.11 3.14 7.93
C ALA A 124 -8.37 3.01 9.44
N ASN A 125 -8.91 1.88 9.88
CA ASN A 125 -9.21 1.58 11.28
C ASN A 125 -7.97 1.10 12.07
N ASP A 126 -6.79 1.66 11.79
CA ASP A 126 -5.47 1.14 12.26
C ASP A 126 -5.15 -0.30 11.82
N HIS A 127 -5.87 -0.84 10.83
CA HIS A 127 -5.56 -2.15 10.26
C HIS A 127 -4.25 -2.07 9.49
N ALA A 128 -3.20 -2.67 10.05
CA ALA A 128 -1.89 -2.75 9.45
C ALA A 128 -1.66 -4.11 8.79
N VAL A 129 -0.92 -4.14 7.70
CA VAL A 129 -0.55 -5.38 7.01
C VAL A 129 0.86 -5.77 7.42
N ASP A 130 1.02 -6.94 8.04
CA ASP A 130 2.33 -7.46 8.43
C ASP A 130 3.12 -7.96 7.20
N LEU A 131 4.27 -7.32 6.95
CA LEU A 131 5.18 -7.66 5.87
C LEU A 131 6.39 -8.46 6.36
N SER A 132 6.40 -8.93 7.62
CA SER A 132 7.54 -9.64 8.22
C SER A 132 8.00 -10.85 7.40
N LYS A 133 7.07 -11.57 6.79
CA LYS A 133 7.40 -12.70 5.90
C LYS A 133 8.06 -12.29 4.58
N TYR A 134 7.86 -11.04 4.14
CA TYR A 134 8.46 -10.45 2.94
C TYR A 134 9.71 -9.62 3.25
N LYS A 135 10.12 -9.55 4.52
CA LYS A 135 11.27 -8.75 5.01
C LYS A 135 12.58 -9.00 4.26
N ALA A 136 12.84 -10.25 3.86
CA ALA A 136 14.02 -10.61 3.05
C ALA A 136 13.93 -10.12 1.59
N MET A 137 12.71 -9.92 1.10
CA MET A 137 12.40 -9.53 -0.28
C MET A 137 12.27 -8.02 -0.48
N LEU A 138 12.19 -7.22 0.60
CA LEU A 138 12.02 -5.76 0.51
C LEU A 138 13.13 -5.05 -0.29
N GLY A 139 14.32 -5.64 -0.37
CA GLY A 139 15.39 -5.13 -1.25
C GLY A 139 15.01 -5.10 -2.74
N MET A 140 14.16 -6.02 -3.19
CA MET A 140 13.65 -6.03 -4.58
C MET A 140 12.62 -4.93 -4.83
N ALA A 141 11.93 -4.49 -3.79
CA ALA A 141 10.91 -3.44 -3.85
C ALA A 141 11.51 -2.03 -3.72
N ARG A 142 12.80 -1.90 -3.37
CA ARG A 142 13.51 -0.62 -3.31
C ARG A 142 13.41 0.12 -4.65
N GLY A 143 13.15 1.42 -4.57
CA GLY A 143 13.04 2.33 -5.70
C GLY A 143 11.78 3.20 -5.62
N HIS A 144 11.54 3.90 -6.73
CA HIS A 144 10.37 4.75 -6.93
C HIS A 144 9.27 3.95 -7.66
N LEU A 145 8.18 3.67 -6.97
CA LEU A 145 7.03 2.93 -7.50
C LEU A 145 5.93 3.90 -7.93
N ILE A 146 5.42 3.71 -9.14
CA ILE A 146 4.24 4.43 -9.65
C ILE A 146 3.15 3.41 -9.93
N ILE A 147 1.96 3.65 -9.38
CA ILE A 147 0.78 2.81 -9.56
C ILE A 147 -0.32 3.68 -10.14
N ASP A 148 -0.67 3.40 -11.39
CA ASP A 148 -1.81 3.99 -12.08
C ASP A 148 -2.95 2.97 -12.10
N SER A 149 -4.15 3.41 -11.73
CA SER A 149 -5.35 2.56 -11.73
C SER A 149 -6.55 3.34 -12.27
N GLU A 150 -7.11 2.87 -13.38
CA GLU A 150 -8.38 3.34 -13.92
C GLU A 150 -9.45 2.29 -13.61
N VAL A 151 -10.48 2.67 -12.86
CA VAL A 151 -11.56 1.75 -12.49
C VAL A 151 -12.83 2.13 -13.23
N LYS A 152 -13.36 1.18 -14.00
CA LYS A 152 -14.67 1.29 -14.62
C LYS A 152 -15.71 0.68 -13.70
N HIS A 153 -16.73 1.46 -13.38
CA HIS A 153 -17.91 1.01 -12.65
C HIS A 153 -19.11 0.95 -13.60
N ASP A 154 -20.18 0.30 -13.17
CA ASP A 154 -21.49 0.36 -13.83
C ASP A 154 -22.16 1.74 -13.69
N THR A 155 -21.80 2.49 -12.64
CA THR A 155 -22.34 3.83 -12.34
C THR A 155 -21.42 4.99 -12.74
N GLY A 156 -20.21 4.71 -13.25
CA GLY A 156 -19.25 5.75 -13.62
C GLY A 156 -17.80 5.25 -13.74
N LYS A 157 -16.85 6.12 -13.40
CA LYS A 157 -15.41 5.82 -13.47
C LYS A 157 -14.68 6.38 -12.25
N SER A 158 -13.53 5.80 -11.95
CA SER A 158 -12.58 6.29 -10.94
C SER A 158 -11.18 6.20 -11.50
N CYS A 159 -10.26 6.99 -10.96
CA CYS A 159 -8.86 6.99 -11.37
C CYS A 159 -8.01 7.37 -10.18
N ILE A 160 -6.99 6.56 -9.91
CA ILE A 160 -6.04 6.75 -8.81
C ILE A 160 -4.64 6.72 -9.40
N HIS A 161 -3.84 7.72 -9.06
CA HIS A 161 -2.42 7.77 -9.32
C HIS A 161 -1.69 7.84 -7.98
N ALA A 162 -0.82 6.86 -7.71
CA ALA A 162 -0.06 6.78 -6.47
C ALA A 162 1.44 6.64 -6.76
N GLU A 163 2.24 7.41 -6.04
CA GLU A 163 3.70 7.30 -6.05
C GLU A 163 4.19 6.89 -4.67
N ILE A 164 4.97 5.81 -4.59
CA ILE A 164 5.49 5.26 -3.34
C ILE A 164 7.01 5.14 -3.46
N GLU A 165 7.73 5.66 -2.48
CA GLU A 165 9.17 5.54 -2.39
C GLU A 165 9.54 4.47 -1.36
N ILE A 166 10.35 3.49 -1.76
CA ILE A 166 10.93 2.49 -0.85
C ILE A 166 12.44 2.69 -0.78
N THR A 167 12.94 3.11 0.37
CA THR A 167 14.37 3.37 0.61
C THR A 167 14.93 2.48 1.72
N LYS A 168 16.25 2.31 1.72
CA LYS A 168 17.00 1.71 2.82
C LYS A 168 17.65 2.83 3.63
N ASN A 169 17.47 2.80 4.95
CA ASN A 169 18.19 3.67 5.89
C ASN A 169 19.66 3.28 6.01
#